data_AF-A0AAW6SDM4-F1
#
_entry.id   AF-A0AAW6SDM4-F1
#
_cell.length_a   1.000
_cell.length_b   1.000
_cell.length_c   1.000
_cell.angle_alpha   90.00
_cell.angle_beta   90.00
_cell.angle_gamma   90.00
#
_symmetry.space_group_name_H-M   'P 1'
#
loop_
_entity.id
_entity.type
_entity.pdbx_description
1 polymer ?
#
loop_
_entity_poly.entity_id
_entity_poly.type
_entity_poly.pdbx_seq_one_letter_code
_entity_poly.pdbx_strand_id
1 'polypeptide(L)'
;MAQDGLLKSLENADVGEKVALETLIAALPWNGDGLIPAIAQQHDSGEVLMMAWMNAEALRETLSTGRVCYFSRSRSKLWRKGESSGQQQKLVSTHLDCDGDTLLVKVDQTGPACHTGRKSCFYWRLDAEGAEITDAPIIDPNTLYGNA
;
A
#
# COMPACT_ATOMS: atom_id res chain seq x y z
N MET A 1 -14.53 12.72 19.56
CA MET A 1 -13.89 11.89 20.59
C MET A 1 -13.63 10.55 19.93
N ALA A 2 -12.52 10.44 19.22
CA ALA A 2 -12.19 9.23 18.46
C ALA A 2 -11.89 8.07 19.41
N GLN A 3 -12.00 6.86 18.89
CA GLN A 3 -11.70 5.58 19.54
C GLN A 3 -10.19 5.41 19.84
N ASP A 4 -9.57 6.39 20.51
CA ASP A 4 -8.13 6.49 20.82
C ASP A 4 -7.59 5.41 21.77
N GLY A 5 -8.41 4.40 22.08
CA GLY A 5 -8.10 3.39 23.08
C GLY A 5 -7.99 1.96 22.56
N LEU A 6 -8.51 1.64 21.38
CA LEU A 6 -8.58 0.23 20.98
C LEU A 6 -7.19 -0.37 20.77
N LEU A 7 -6.42 0.19 19.84
CA LEU A 7 -5.07 -0.32 19.55
C LEU A 7 -4.17 -0.26 20.79
N LYS A 8 -4.22 0.86 21.52
CA LYS A 8 -3.50 1.04 22.77
C LYS A 8 -3.87 0.00 23.84
N SER A 9 -5.15 -0.34 23.96
CA SER A 9 -5.60 -1.37 24.91
C SER A 9 -5.12 -2.78 24.54
N LEU A 10 -4.76 -2.98 23.28
CA LEU A 10 -4.31 -4.26 22.73
C LEU A 10 -2.79 -4.40 22.68
N GLU A 11 -2.01 -3.37 23.05
CA GLU A 11 -0.54 -3.42 23.06
C GLU A 11 0.01 -4.55 23.96
N ASN A 12 -0.75 -4.95 24.98
CA ASN A 12 -0.39 -6.04 25.91
C ASN A 12 -1.27 -7.29 25.73
N ALA A 13 -2.01 -7.39 24.62
CA ALA A 13 -2.85 -8.55 24.34
C ALA A 13 -1.99 -9.80 24.04
N ASP A 14 -2.54 -10.96 24.36
CA ASP A 14 -1.89 -12.23 24.06
C ASP A 14 -1.90 -12.55 22.56
N VAL A 15 -0.92 -13.35 22.12
CA VAL A 15 -0.86 -13.84 20.74
C VAL A 15 -2.13 -14.60 20.39
N GLY A 16 -2.79 -14.20 19.30
CA GLY A 16 -4.00 -14.84 18.80
C GLY A 16 -5.29 -14.15 19.21
N GLU A 17 -5.23 -13.09 20.03
CA GLU A 17 -6.38 -12.21 20.29
C GLU A 17 -6.95 -11.66 18.97
N LYS A 18 -8.28 -11.59 18.88
CA LYS A 18 -8.97 -11.19 17.65
C LYS A 18 -9.91 -10.02 17.89
N VAL A 19 -9.88 -9.10 16.94
CA VAL A 19 -10.80 -7.96 16.87
C VAL A 19 -11.61 -8.07 15.57
N ALA A 20 -12.89 -7.73 15.64
CA ALA A 20 -13.73 -7.66 14.44
C ALA A 20 -13.19 -6.59 13.48
N LEU A 21 -13.14 -6.91 12.18
CA LEU A 21 -12.53 -6.02 11.17
C LEU A 21 -13.13 -4.62 11.15
N GLU A 22 -14.46 -4.49 11.19
CA GLU A 22 -15.10 -3.17 11.17
C GLU A 22 -14.84 -2.36 12.44
N THR A 23 -14.71 -3.03 13.59
CA THR A 23 -14.29 -2.37 14.84
C THR A 23 -12.87 -1.84 14.72
N LEU A 24 -11.97 -2.63 14.13
CA LEU A 24 -10.59 -2.21 13.88
C LEU A 24 -10.51 -1.02 12.90
N ILE A 25 -11.18 -1.11 11.74
CA ILE A 25 -11.20 -0.06 10.71
C ILE A 25 -11.74 1.26 11.26
N ALA A 26 -12.79 1.22 12.10
CA ALA A 26 -13.35 2.41 12.72
C ALA A 26 -12.37 3.09 13.70
N ALA A 27 -11.50 2.30 14.33
CA ALA A 27 -10.54 2.77 15.33
C ALA A 27 -9.18 3.19 14.76
N LEU A 28 -8.91 2.96 13.47
CA LEU A 28 -7.66 3.37 12.85
C LEU A 28 -7.49 4.90 12.88
N PRO A 29 -6.28 5.42 13.13
CA PRO A 29 -5.98 6.84 13.18
C PRO A 29 -5.88 7.43 11.75
N TRP A 30 -7.01 7.49 11.05
CA TRP A 30 -7.09 8.15 9.75
C TRP A 30 -6.64 9.61 9.88
N ASN A 31 -5.81 10.08 8.95
CA ASN A 31 -5.35 11.47 8.96
C ASN A 31 -6.51 12.46 8.67
N GLY A 32 -6.23 13.76 8.64
CA GLY A 32 -7.25 14.80 8.40
C GLY A 32 -8.04 14.66 7.08
N ASP A 33 -7.52 13.90 6.11
CA ASP A 33 -8.16 13.61 4.83
C ASP A 33 -8.91 12.25 4.83
N GLY A 34 -8.94 11.54 5.96
CA GLY A 34 -9.52 10.20 6.06
C GLY A 34 -8.63 9.11 5.45
N LEU A 35 -7.31 9.32 5.43
CA LEU A 35 -6.34 8.45 4.76
C LEU A 35 -5.29 7.87 5.70
N ILE A 36 -4.78 6.71 5.34
CA ILE A 36 -3.66 6.03 5.98
C ILE A 36 -2.58 5.70 4.92
N PRO A 37 -1.29 5.85 5.22
CA PRO A 37 -0.22 5.34 4.36
C PRO A 37 -0.26 3.81 4.28
N ALA A 38 -0.05 3.29 3.08
CA ALA A 38 0.03 1.86 2.80
C ALA A 38 1.30 1.57 2.00
N ILE A 39 2.22 0.81 2.61
CA ILE A 39 3.48 0.37 2.03
C ILE A 39 3.24 -0.98 1.35
N ALA A 40 3.32 -1.01 0.02
CA ALA A 40 3.28 -2.25 -0.74
C ALA A 40 4.68 -2.88 -0.76
N GLN A 41 4.76 -4.12 -0.31
CA GLN A 41 6.00 -4.88 -0.26
C GLN A 41 5.82 -6.23 -0.95
N GLN A 42 6.77 -6.60 -1.80
CA GLN A 42 6.79 -7.90 -2.43
C GLN A 42 6.90 -9.00 -1.37
N HIS A 43 5.99 -9.97 -1.41
CA HIS A 43 5.78 -10.91 -0.31
C HIS A 43 6.97 -11.84 -0.01
N ASP A 44 7.71 -12.24 -1.03
CA ASP A 44 8.77 -13.26 -1.00
C ASP A 44 10.16 -12.63 -0.92
N SER A 45 10.44 -11.59 -1.70
CA SER A 45 11.74 -10.90 -1.66
C SER A 45 11.86 -9.86 -0.55
N GLY A 46 10.73 -9.38 0.00
CA GLY A 46 10.72 -8.29 0.96
C GLY A 46 11.03 -6.91 0.34
N GLU A 47 11.12 -6.80 -0.98
CA GLU A 47 11.38 -5.53 -1.64
C GLU A 47 10.21 -4.56 -1.47
N VAL A 48 10.47 -3.34 -1.00
CA VAL A 48 9.46 -2.29 -0.93
C VAL A 48 9.20 -1.77 -2.34
N LEU A 49 7.95 -1.86 -2.79
CA LEU A 49 7.54 -1.56 -4.16
C LEU A 49 7.05 -0.13 -4.31
N MET A 50 6.19 0.32 -3.39
CA MET A 50 5.62 1.66 -3.42
C MET A 50 4.94 2.01 -2.09
N MET A 51 4.70 3.30 -1.89
CA MET A 51 3.79 3.81 -0.87
C MET A 51 2.63 4.53 -1.57
N ALA A 52 1.41 4.27 -1.13
CA ALA A 52 0.22 5.00 -1.56
C ALA A 52 -0.75 5.17 -0.38
N TRP A 53 -1.81 5.93 -0.59
CA TRP A 53 -2.82 6.18 0.43
C TRP A 53 -3.98 5.20 0.29
N MET A 54 -4.56 4.79 1.40
CA MET A 54 -5.86 4.11 1.44
C MET A 54 -6.82 4.92 2.31
N ASN A 55 -8.08 5.02 1.90
CA ASN A 55 -9.19 5.35 2.79
C ASN A 55 -9.84 4.05 3.29
N ALA A 56 -10.81 4.16 4.19
CA ALA A 56 -11.52 2.99 4.73
C ALA A 56 -12.19 2.13 3.63
N GLU A 57 -12.68 2.73 2.55
CA GLU A 57 -13.30 2.00 1.43
C GLU A 57 -12.26 1.21 0.62
N ALA A 58 -11.11 1.81 0.30
CA ALA A 58 -10.01 1.16 -0.39
C ALA A 58 -9.46 -0.04 0.39
N LEU A 59 -9.35 0.10 1.72
CA LEU A 59 -8.94 -1.00 2.60
C LEU A 59 -9.96 -2.15 2.57
N ARG A 60 -11.26 -1.86 2.72
CA ARG A 60 -12.32 -2.88 2.64
C ARG A 60 -12.32 -3.59 1.29
N GLU A 61 -12.21 -2.84 0.19
CA GLU A 61 -12.16 -3.43 -1.14
C GLU A 61 -10.93 -4.34 -1.31
N THR A 62 -9.77 -3.89 -0.84
CA THR A 62 -8.54 -4.68 -0.87
C THR A 62 -8.70 -6.01 -0.13
N LEU A 63 -9.23 -5.97 1.10
CA LEU A 63 -9.41 -7.17 1.93
C LEU A 63 -10.47 -8.13 1.38
N SER A 64 -11.55 -7.61 0.80
CA SER A 64 -12.66 -8.42 0.27
C SER A 64 -12.36 -9.04 -1.11
N THR A 65 -11.65 -8.32 -1.97
CA THR A 65 -11.37 -8.77 -3.35
C THR A 65 -10.04 -9.51 -3.48
N GLY A 66 -9.12 -9.32 -2.53
CA GLY A 66 -7.74 -9.79 -2.65
C GLY A 66 -6.93 -9.06 -3.73
N ARG A 67 -7.44 -7.96 -4.29
CA ARG A 67 -6.73 -7.08 -5.23
C ARG A 67 -6.50 -5.72 -4.58
N VAL A 68 -5.27 -5.23 -4.62
CA VAL A 68 -4.97 -3.97 -3.93
C VAL A 68 -5.62 -2.77 -4.61
N CYS A 69 -6.40 -2.04 -3.81
CA CYS A 69 -7.08 -0.79 -4.14
C CYS A 69 -6.52 0.33 -3.26
N TYR A 70 -6.18 1.45 -3.88
CA TYR A 70 -5.68 2.65 -3.22
C TYR A 70 -6.66 3.81 -3.40
N PHE A 71 -6.47 4.89 -2.66
CA PHE A 71 -7.15 6.16 -2.86
C PHE A 71 -6.21 7.18 -3.54
N SER A 72 -6.60 7.66 -4.71
CA SER A 72 -5.86 8.66 -5.47
C SER A 72 -6.23 10.06 -5.00
N ARG A 73 -5.41 10.69 -4.14
CA ARG A 73 -5.65 12.06 -3.62
C ARG A 73 -5.93 13.09 -4.72
N SER A 74 -5.16 13.04 -5.82
CA SER A 74 -5.33 13.97 -6.94
C SER A 74 -6.59 13.77 -7.77
N ARG A 75 -7.18 12.56 -7.74
CA ARG A 75 -8.38 12.20 -8.52
C ARG A 75 -9.60 12.02 -7.63
N SER A 76 -9.44 12.18 -6.31
CA SER A 76 -10.43 11.93 -5.26
C SER A 76 -11.25 10.66 -5.48
N LYS A 77 -10.60 9.56 -5.86
CA LYS A 77 -11.28 8.30 -6.18
C LYS A 77 -10.44 7.07 -5.88
N LEU A 78 -11.11 5.94 -5.74
CA LEU A 78 -10.51 4.62 -5.68
C LEU A 78 -9.72 4.31 -6.96
N TRP A 79 -8.61 3.60 -6.80
CA TRP A 79 -7.70 3.20 -7.85
C TRP A 79 -7.24 1.77 -7.62
N ARG A 80 -7.67 0.84 -8.47
CA ARG A 80 -7.23 -0.54 -8.42
C ARG A 80 -5.87 -0.64 -9.11
N LYS A 81 -4.85 -1.11 -8.40
CA LYS A 81 -3.49 -1.16 -8.96
C LYS A 81 -3.49 -2.00 -10.24
N GLY A 82 -2.91 -1.44 -11.30
CA GLY A 82 -2.82 -2.08 -12.61
C GLY A 82 -4.13 -2.09 -13.41
N GLU A 83 -5.16 -1.31 -13.05
CA GLU A 83 -6.43 -1.25 -13.82
C GLU A 83 -6.24 -0.87 -15.29
N SER A 84 -5.26 0.00 -15.58
CA SER A 84 -4.95 0.42 -16.96
C SER A 84 -3.79 -0.35 -17.58
N SER A 85 -2.75 -0.70 -16.79
CA SER A 85 -1.51 -1.28 -17.31
C SER A 85 -1.45 -2.81 -17.27
N GLY A 86 -2.42 -3.47 -16.65
CA GLY A 86 -2.39 -4.91 -16.35
C GLY A 86 -1.41 -5.32 -15.24
N GLN A 87 -0.60 -4.40 -14.72
CA GLN A 87 0.42 -4.68 -13.68
C GLN A 87 -0.18 -4.64 -12.28
N GLN A 88 -0.88 -5.71 -11.92
CA GLN A 88 -1.71 -5.83 -10.73
C GLN A 88 -0.91 -6.24 -9.48
N GLN A 89 -1.50 -5.97 -8.32
CA GLN A 89 -1.03 -6.44 -7.02
C GLN A 89 -2.10 -7.34 -6.42
N LYS A 90 -1.76 -8.63 -6.27
CA LYS A 90 -2.58 -9.58 -5.53
C LYS A 90 -2.20 -9.50 -4.05
N LEU A 91 -3.18 -9.33 -3.19
CA LEU A 91 -2.98 -9.28 -1.75
C LEU A 91 -2.57 -10.67 -1.23
N VAL A 92 -1.53 -10.70 -0.41
CA VAL A 92 -1.09 -11.89 0.33
C VAL A 92 -1.42 -11.74 1.81
N SER A 93 -1.08 -10.60 2.41
CA SER A 93 -1.44 -10.27 3.80
C SER A 93 -1.35 -8.76 4.04
N THR A 94 -2.10 -8.26 5.03
CA THR A 94 -2.03 -6.86 5.48
C THR A 94 -1.71 -6.84 6.96
N HIS A 95 -0.83 -5.92 7.37
CA HIS A 95 -0.42 -5.70 8.75
C HIS A 95 -0.52 -4.22 9.10
N LEU A 96 -0.68 -3.93 10.38
CA LEU A 96 -0.55 -2.59 10.95
C LEU A 96 0.81 -2.48 11.65
N ASP A 97 1.35 -1.28 11.75
CA ASP A 97 2.44 -0.98 12.67
C ASP A 97 1.93 -0.81 14.12
N CYS A 98 2.81 -0.40 15.04
CA CYS A 98 2.56 -0.48 16.48
C CYS A 98 1.47 0.46 16.98
N ASP A 99 1.34 1.66 16.41
CA ASP A 99 0.29 2.63 16.69
C ASP A 99 -0.83 2.62 15.63
N GLY A 100 -0.67 1.79 14.59
CA GLY A 100 -1.66 1.49 13.57
C GLY A 100 -1.92 2.63 12.61
N ASP A 101 -0.99 3.57 12.51
CA ASP A 101 -1.06 4.68 11.56
C ASP A 101 -0.50 4.33 10.17
N THR A 102 0.07 3.13 10.01
CA THR A 102 0.61 2.68 8.73
C THR A 102 0.26 1.22 8.44
N LEU A 103 -0.14 0.95 7.20
CA LEU A 103 -0.35 -0.40 6.69
C LEU A 103 0.90 -0.94 5.99
N LEU A 104 1.30 -2.16 6.32
CA LEU A 104 2.18 -2.98 5.48
C LEU A 104 1.34 -3.97 4.67
N VAL A 105 1.31 -3.79 3.35
CA VAL A 105 0.55 -4.61 2.40
C VAL A 105 1.53 -5.52 1.67
N LYS A 106 1.57 -6.80 2.07
CA LYS A 106 2.35 -7.83 1.38
C LYS A 106 1.59 -8.25 0.12
N VAL A 107 2.24 -8.13 -1.02
CA VAL A 107 1.64 -8.38 -2.33
C VAL A 107 2.47 -9.33 -3.17
N ASP A 108 1.79 -10.05 -4.06
CA ASP A 108 2.39 -10.66 -5.24
C ASP A 108 2.19 -9.70 -6.42
N GLN A 109 3.26 -9.03 -6.83
CA GLN A 109 3.26 -8.02 -7.89
C GLN A 109 3.53 -8.68 -9.25
N THR A 110 2.61 -8.48 -10.20
CA THR A 110 2.85 -8.84 -11.61
C THR A 110 3.53 -7.66 -12.33
N GLY A 111 4.69 -7.92 -12.94
CA GLY A 111 5.49 -6.93 -13.67
C GLY A 111 5.87 -5.68 -12.84
N PRO A 112 6.09 -4.51 -13.45
CA PRO A 112 6.57 -3.34 -12.72
C PRO A 112 5.49 -2.71 -11.83
N ALA A 113 5.83 -2.41 -10.57
CA ALA A 113 4.94 -1.63 -9.71
C ALA A 113 4.90 -0.16 -10.15
N CYS A 114 6.02 0.37 -10.66
CA CYS A 114 6.18 1.77 -11.03
C CYS A 114 5.73 2.04 -12.48
N HIS A 115 5.10 3.19 -12.71
CA HIS A 115 4.73 3.65 -14.06
C HIS A 115 5.95 3.93 -14.95
N THR A 116 7.14 4.07 -14.37
CA THR A 116 8.40 4.20 -15.12
C THR A 116 8.93 2.86 -15.64
N GLY A 117 8.13 1.78 -15.51
CA GLY A 117 8.50 0.46 -15.98
C GLY A 117 9.47 -0.28 -15.06
N ARG A 118 9.76 0.28 -13.89
CA ARG A 118 10.64 -0.32 -12.87
C ARG A 118 9.87 -1.15 -11.87
N LYS A 119 10.57 -2.10 -11.26
CA LYS A 119 10.00 -2.99 -10.25
C LYS A 119 9.50 -2.20 -9.03
N SER A 120 10.32 -1.31 -8.49
CA SER A 120 9.99 -0.42 -7.38
C SER A 120 9.90 1.04 -7.81
N CYS A 121 9.10 1.83 -7.10
CA CYS A 121 9.10 3.28 -7.14
C CYS A 121 10.36 3.88 -6.47
N PHE A 122 11.03 3.14 -5.60
CA PHE A 122 12.19 3.57 -4.82
C PHE A 122 13.51 3.29 -5.55
N TYR A 123 13.61 3.70 -6.81
CA TYR A 123 14.79 3.49 -7.67
C TYR A 123 15.81 4.65 -7.62
N TRP A 124 15.56 5.65 -6.79
CA TRP A 124 16.54 6.69 -6.46
C TRP A 124 17.22 6.31 -5.16
N ARG A 125 18.55 6.19 -5.18
CA ARG A 125 19.38 6.12 -3.98
C ARG A 125 19.98 7.50 -3.72
N LEU A 126 19.91 7.93 -2.47
CA LEU A 126 20.44 9.22 -2.02
C LEU A 126 21.53 8.97 -0.98
N ASP A 127 22.60 9.76 -1.04
CA ASP A 127 23.64 9.87 -0.02
C ASP A 127 23.95 11.35 0.26
N ALA A 128 25.00 11.63 1.03
CA ALA A 128 25.35 13.01 1.39
C ALA A 128 25.93 13.78 0.20
N GLU A 129 26.41 13.08 -0.82
CA GLU A 129 27.12 13.62 -1.98
C GLU A 129 26.20 13.79 -3.20
N GLY A 130 25.10 13.05 -3.27
CA GLY A 130 24.13 13.19 -4.34
C GLY A 130 23.02 12.14 -4.38
N ALA A 131 22.52 11.91 -5.59
CA ALA A 131 21.46 10.95 -5.87
C ALA A 131 21.73 10.22 -7.18
N GLU A 132 21.47 8.92 -7.21
CA GLU A 132 21.64 8.06 -8.39
C GLU A 132 20.41 7.19 -8.65
N ILE A 133 20.24 6.82 -9.92
CA ILE A 133 19.23 5.84 -10.36
C ILE A 133 19.84 4.45 -10.21
N THR A 134 19.26 3.61 -9.36
CA THR A 134 19.76 2.25 -9.09
C THR A 134 19.21 1.18 -10.00
N ASP A 135 18.06 1.45 -10.64
CA ASP A 135 17.33 0.44 -11.40
C ASP A 135 17.01 0.90 -12.81
N ALA A 136 17.15 -0.01 -13.79
CA ALA A 136 16.66 0.19 -15.14
C ALA A 136 15.17 -0.23 -15.24
N PRO A 137 14.38 0.36 -16.16
CA PRO A 137 13.06 -0.17 -16.48
C PRO A 137 13.15 -1.63 -16.95
N ILE A 138 12.29 -2.49 -16.41
CA ILE A 138 12.13 -3.88 -16.86
C ILE A 138 11.14 -3.98 -18.03
N ILE A 139 10.29 -2.97 -18.22
CA ILE A 139 9.38 -2.81 -19.37
C ILE A 139 9.39 -1.34 -19.78
N ASP A 140 9.37 -1.03 -21.09
CA ASP A 140 9.23 0.35 -21.56
C ASP A 140 7.86 0.94 -21.12
N PRO A 141 7.83 2.08 -20.43
CA PRO A 141 6.58 2.79 -20.08
C PRO A 141 5.64 3.00 -21.27
N ASN A 142 6.18 3.26 -22.46
CA ASN A 142 5.37 3.47 -23.66
C ASN A 142 4.65 2.18 -24.08
N THR A 143 5.21 1.00 -23.79
CA THR A 143 4.51 -0.27 -24.00
C THR A 143 3.37 -0.47 -23.00
N LEU A 144 3.50 0.06 -21.79
CA LEU A 144 2.48 -0.07 -20.72
C LEU A 144 1.32 0.91 -20.88
N TYR A 145 1.58 2.10 -21.41
CA TYR A 145 0.62 3.22 -21.41
C TYR A 145 0.41 3.89 -22.78
N GLY A 146 1.20 3.55 -23.81
CA GLY A 146 1.21 4.21 -25.12
C GLY A 146 0.13 3.79 -26.11
N ASN A 147 -0.87 3.03 -25.67
CA ASN A 147 -2.09 2.75 -26.44
C ASN A 147 -3.30 3.50 -25.85
N ALA A 148 -3.13 4.80 -25.58
CA ALA A 148 -4.20 5.73 -25.26
C ALA A 148 -4.38 6.73 -26.40
#